data_AF-A0A7C7QNM3-F1
#
_entry.id   AF-A0A7C7QNM3-F1
#
_cell.length_a   1.000
_cell.length_b   1.000
_cell.length_c   1.000
_cell.angle_alpha   90.00
_cell.angle_beta   90.00
_cell.angle_gamma   90.00
#
_symmetry.space_group_name_H-M   'P 1'
#
loop_
_entity.id
_entity.type
_entity.pdbx_description
1 polymer ?
#
loop_
_entity_poly.entity_id
_entity_poly.type
_entity_poly.pdbx_seq_one_letter_code
_entity_poly.pdbx_strand_id
1 'polypeptide(L)'
;MSQQTDTMKVQARQIEGLRELIAEVLAEEGRALLPRDLLADVEEIKRSPVGAVIRMESDIEHLKEGQEALQKGQETLRTEMKEGLETLRAEMKEGLETLRAEMKEGQETLRTEFRGGLANLEKVSEARFKAVEARFQGLENRFDQFEKRLARSNFWVRFFAGLLAALFAAQLVLTFIR
;
A
#
# COMPACT_ATOMS: atom_id res chain seq x y z
N MET A 1 55.69 44.21 -43.33
CA MET A 1 56.14 42.83 -43.60
C MET A 1 54.97 42.07 -44.19
N SER A 2 54.95 41.97 -45.51
CA SER A 2 53.92 41.24 -46.27
C SER A 2 54.19 39.76 -46.17
N GLN A 3 53.17 38.95 -45.89
CA GLN A 3 53.04 37.65 -46.55
C GLN A 3 51.56 37.35 -46.73
N GLN A 4 51.19 37.43 -47.99
CA GLN A 4 49.88 37.22 -48.58
C GLN A 4 49.66 35.71 -48.70
N THR A 5 48.73 35.18 -47.91
CA THR A 5 48.22 33.81 -48.05
C THR A 5 47.40 33.75 -49.33
N ASP A 6 48.05 33.43 -50.45
CA ASP A 6 47.39 33.22 -51.74
C ASP A 6 46.80 31.80 -51.75
N THR A 7 45.56 31.70 -51.29
CA THR A 7 44.78 30.46 -51.30
C THR A 7 44.51 30.04 -52.74
N MET A 8 45.28 29.08 -53.25
CA MET A 8 45.05 28.44 -54.55
C MET A 8 43.61 27.90 -54.61
N LYS A 9 42.76 28.54 -55.42
CA LYS A 9 41.43 28.04 -55.77
C LYS A 9 41.59 26.83 -56.70
N VAL A 10 41.76 25.64 -56.13
CA VAL A 10 41.67 24.39 -56.88
C VAL A 10 40.24 24.29 -57.45
N GLN A 11 40.09 24.36 -58.77
CA GLN A 11 38.78 24.26 -59.39
C GLN A 11 38.26 22.83 -59.22
N ALA A 12 36.99 22.62 -58.88
CA ALA A 12 36.42 21.29 -58.64
C ALA A 12 36.67 20.29 -59.78
N ARG A 13 36.80 20.77 -61.03
CA ARG A 13 37.20 19.96 -62.20
C ARG A 13 38.61 19.36 -62.10
N GLN A 14 39.55 20.04 -61.47
CA GLN A 14 40.92 19.55 -61.28
C GLN A 14 40.98 18.46 -60.21
N ILE A 15 40.14 18.56 -59.17
CA ILE A 15 40.01 17.50 -58.15
C ILE A 15 39.33 16.27 -58.77
N GLU A 16 38.26 16.45 -59.53
CA GLU A 16 37.57 15.34 -60.20
C GLU A 16 38.48 14.65 -61.22
N GLY A 17 39.20 15.41 -62.05
CA GLY A 17 40.15 14.85 -63.02
C GLY A 17 41.33 14.12 -62.36
N LEU A 18 41.83 14.59 -61.22
CA LEU A 18 42.83 13.86 -60.43
C LEU A 18 42.25 12.60 -59.79
N ARG A 19 40.99 12.64 -59.35
CA ARG A 19 40.30 11.49 -58.77
C ARG A 19 40.06 10.41 -59.82
N GLU A 20 39.75 10.81 -61.04
CA GLU A 20 39.58 9.95 -62.21
C GLU A 20 40.92 9.34 -62.64
N LEU A 21 41.99 10.14 -62.73
CA LEU A 21 43.36 9.66 -63.00
C LEU A 21 43.87 8.71 -61.92
N ILE A 22 43.64 9.00 -60.64
CA ILE A 22 44.02 8.10 -59.54
C ILE A 22 43.21 6.81 -59.60
N ALA A 23 41.91 6.87 -59.91
CA ALA A 23 41.08 5.68 -60.08
C ALA A 23 41.52 4.83 -61.28
N GLU A 24 41.90 5.47 -62.39
CA GLU A 24 42.38 4.82 -63.59
C GLU A 24 43.76 4.17 -63.35
N VAL A 25 44.70 4.91 -62.75
CA VAL A 25 46.03 4.37 -62.37
C VAL A 25 45.89 3.26 -61.32
N LEU A 26 45.01 3.38 -60.32
CA LEU A 26 44.76 2.30 -59.36
C LEU A 26 44.09 1.08 -60.00
N ALA A 27 43.23 1.27 -61.00
CA ALA A 27 42.62 0.16 -61.74
C ALA A 27 43.62 -0.51 -62.68
N GLU A 28 44.55 0.25 -63.26
CA GLU A 28 45.58 -0.22 -64.18
C GLU A 28 46.74 -0.88 -63.42
N GLU A 29 47.26 -0.24 -62.38
CA GLU A 29 48.26 -0.81 -61.45
C GLU A 29 47.66 -1.95 -60.65
N GLY A 30 46.40 -1.87 -60.20
CA GLY A 30 45.74 -2.97 -59.49
C GLY A 30 45.58 -4.24 -60.34
N ARG A 31 45.42 -4.09 -61.66
CA ARG A 31 45.42 -5.22 -62.62
C ARG A 31 46.82 -5.74 -62.92
N ALA A 32 47.87 -4.92 -62.78
CA ALA A 32 49.26 -5.32 -62.98
C ALA A 32 49.88 -5.95 -61.73
N LEU A 33 49.49 -5.51 -60.52
CA LEU A 33 49.97 -6.02 -59.22
C LEU A 33 49.29 -7.34 -58.80
N LEU A 34 48.09 -7.61 -59.31
CA LEU A 34 47.38 -8.87 -59.05
C LEU A 34 47.18 -9.63 -60.37
N PRO A 35 48.08 -10.56 -60.72
CA PRO A 35 47.90 -11.44 -61.86
C PRO A 35 46.55 -12.16 -61.76
N ARG A 36 45.84 -12.30 -62.88
CA ARG A 36 44.58 -13.06 -62.94
C ARG A 36 44.74 -14.50 -62.43
N ASP A 37 45.93 -15.07 -62.59
CA ASP A 37 46.30 -16.40 -62.12
C ASP A 37 46.22 -16.47 -60.59
N LEU A 38 46.67 -15.44 -59.87
CA LEU A 38 46.60 -15.38 -58.42
C LEU A 38 45.14 -15.31 -57.91
N LEU A 39 44.27 -14.63 -58.66
CA LEU A 39 42.82 -14.61 -58.37
C LEU A 39 42.16 -15.96 -58.65
N ALA A 40 42.59 -16.66 -59.69
CA ALA A 40 42.13 -18.02 -59.99
C ALA A 40 42.59 -19.01 -58.91
N ASP A 41 43.85 -18.92 -58.46
CA ASP A 41 44.41 -19.73 -57.38
C ASP A 41 43.66 -19.50 -56.05
N VAL A 42 43.33 -18.25 -55.72
CA VAL A 42 42.51 -17.91 -54.53
C VAL A 42 41.11 -18.49 -54.63
N GLU A 43 40.49 -18.45 -55.81
CA GLU A 43 39.16 -19.01 -56.05
C GLU A 43 39.19 -20.55 -56.02
N GLU A 44 40.28 -21.17 -56.49
CA GLU A 44 40.54 -22.60 -56.38
C GLU A 44 40.74 -23.01 -54.91
N ILE A 45 41.53 -22.26 -54.14
CA ILE A 45 41.70 -22.48 -52.69
C ILE A 45 40.35 -22.36 -51.97
N LYS A 46 39.52 -21.37 -52.30
CA LYS A 46 38.18 -21.20 -51.71
C LYS A 46 37.27 -22.41 -51.95
N ARG A 47 37.36 -23.02 -53.14
CA ARG A 47 36.57 -24.20 -53.55
C ARG A 47 37.20 -25.53 -53.14
N SER A 48 38.48 -25.53 -52.78
CA SER A 48 39.20 -26.71 -52.31
C SER A 48 38.73 -27.18 -50.92
N PRO A 49 39.09 -28.41 -50.53
CA PRO A 49 38.93 -28.88 -49.15
C PRO A 49 39.61 -27.96 -48.12
N VAL A 50 40.75 -27.34 -48.46
CA VAL A 50 41.48 -26.42 -47.56
C VAL A 50 40.64 -25.17 -47.26
N GLY A 51 39.99 -24.59 -48.26
CA GLY A 51 39.07 -23.45 -48.06
C GLY A 51 37.86 -23.82 -47.21
N ALA A 52 37.39 -25.06 -47.27
CA ALA A 52 36.33 -25.54 -46.39
C ALA A 52 36.81 -25.68 -44.94
N VAL A 53 38.03 -26.17 -44.70
CA VAL A 53 38.63 -26.25 -43.36
C VAL A 53 38.79 -24.86 -42.74
N ILE A 54 39.27 -23.86 -43.49
CA ILE A 54 39.40 -22.47 -42.99
C ILE A 54 38.04 -21.90 -42.57
N ARG A 55 36.97 -22.17 -43.34
CA ARG A 55 35.61 -21.77 -42.95
C ARG A 55 35.14 -22.50 -41.68
N MET A 56 35.38 -23.80 -41.60
CA MET A 56 35.05 -24.58 -40.40
C MET A 56 35.80 -24.10 -39.16
N GLU A 57 37.08 -23.74 -39.29
CA GLU A 57 37.87 -23.15 -38.20
C GLU A 57 37.23 -21.84 -37.71
N SER A 58 36.84 -20.95 -38.63
CA SER A 58 36.11 -19.73 -38.29
C SER A 58 34.75 -20.01 -37.63
N ASP A 59 33.98 -20.98 -38.13
CA ASP A 59 32.70 -21.36 -37.53
C ASP A 59 32.88 -21.95 -36.12
N ILE A 60 33.95 -22.74 -35.92
CA ILE A 60 34.31 -23.31 -34.61
C ILE A 60 34.70 -22.20 -33.62
N GLU A 61 35.41 -21.15 -34.06
CA GLU A 61 35.72 -19.99 -33.23
C GLU A 61 34.44 -19.27 -32.79
N HIS A 62 33.53 -18.97 -33.71
CA HIS A 62 32.24 -18.36 -33.37
C HIS A 62 31.37 -19.24 -32.45
N LEU A 63 31.41 -20.57 -32.61
CA LEU A 63 30.74 -21.49 -31.71
C LEU A 63 31.34 -21.45 -30.30
N LYS A 64 32.67 -21.37 -30.17
CA LYS A 64 33.34 -21.22 -28.86
C LYS A 64 32.95 -19.90 -28.20
N GLU A 65 32.98 -18.79 -28.94
CA GLU A 65 32.52 -17.48 -28.46
C GLU A 65 31.06 -17.54 -27.98
N GLY A 66 30.17 -18.20 -28.74
CA GLY A 66 28.78 -18.41 -28.37
C GLY A 66 28.61 -19.27 -27.11
N GLN A 67 29.42 -20.32 -26.94
CA GLN A 67 29.42 -21.14 -25.72
C GLN A 67 29.90 -20.36 -24.50
N GLU A 68 30.95 -19.55 -24.62
CA GLU A 68 31.42 -18.68 -23.55
C GLU A 68 30.38 -17.64 -23.15
N ALA A 69 29.71 -17.02 -24.14
CA ALA A 69 28.61 -16.09 -23.89
C ALA A 69 27.44 -16.77 -23.16
N LEU A 70 27.10 -18.00 -23.55
CA LEU A 70 26.04 -18.78 -22.89
C LEU A 70 26.42 -19.14 -21.44
N GLN A 71 27.67 -19.54 -21.20
CA GLN A 71 28.16 -19.83 -19.85
C GLN A 71 28.09 -18.59 -18.95
N LYS A 72 28.57 -17.45 -19.44
CA LYS A 72 28.48 -16.16 -18.72
C LYS A 72 27.02 -15.77 -18.46
N GLY A 73 26.13 -15.98 -19.43
CA GLY A 73 24.70 -15.74 -19.27
C GLY A 73 24.06 -16.63 -18.19
N GLN A 74 24.43 -17.90 -18.13
CA GLN A 74 23.96 -18.83 -17.09
C GLN A 74 24.48 -18.46 -15.69
N GLU A 75 25.74 -18.05 -15.58
CA GLU A 75 26.32 -17.58 -14.30
C GLU A 75 25.65 -16.29 -13.81
N THR A 76 25.38 -15.36 -14.73
CA THR A 76 24.66 -14.13 -14.44
C THR A 76 23.25 -14.46 -13.94
N LEU A 77 22.50 -15.28 -14.67
CA LEU A 77 21.14 -15.68 -14.28
C LEU A 77 21.11 -16.40 -12.92
N ARG A 78 22.08 -17.29 -12.65
CA ARG A 78 22.18 -17.96 -11.35
C ARG A 78 22.42 -16.96 -10.21
N THR A 79 23.25 -15.96 -10.45
CA THR A 79 23.53 -14.89 -9.49
C THR A 79 22.27 -14.07 -9.23
N GLU A 80 21.62 -13.58 -10.29
CA GLU A 80 20.38 -12.80 -10.19
C GLU A 80 19.26 -13.59 -9.48
N MET A 81 19.09 -14.87 -9.80
CA MET A 81 18.09 -15.71 -9.13
C MET A 81 18.39 -15.89 -7.63
N LYS A 82 19.66 -16.05 -7.27
CA LYS A 82 20.07 -16.19 -5.87
C LYS A 82 19.84 -14.89 -5.10
N GLU A 83 20.24 -13.76 -5.68
CA GLU A 83 20.03 -12.44 -5.10
C GLU A 83 18.54 -12.13 -4.96
N GLY A 84 17.74 -12.38 -6.00
CA GLY A 84 16.29 -12.21 -5.96
C GLY A 84 15.60 -13.07 -4.89
N LEU A 85 16.07 -14.31 -4.68
CA LEU A 85 15.56 -15.17 -3.61
C LEU A 85 15.89 -14.62 -2.23
N GLU A 86 17.12 -14.13 -2.01
CA GLU A 86 17.52 -13.53 -0.74
C GLU A 86 16.75 -12.23 -0.46
N THR A 87 16.55 -11.39 -1.47
CA THR A 87 15.71 -10.18 -1.37
C THR A 87 14.27 -10.53 -1.01
N LEU A 88 13.65 -11.47 -1.74
CA LEU A 88 12.28 -11.89 -1.44
C LEU A 88 12.16 -12.47 -0.02
N ARG A 89 13.15 -13.25 0.42
CA ARG A 89 13.18 -13.79 1.78
C ARG A 89 13.28 -12.69 2.84
N ALA A 90 14.09 -11.67 2.59
CA ALA A 90 14.23 -10.52 3.48
C ALA A 90 12.92 -9.72 3.56
N GLU A 91 12.31 -9.41 2.41
CA GLU A 91 11.02 -8.71 2.33
C GLU A 91 9.91 -9.47 3.04
N MET A 92 9.82 -10.78 2.83
CA MET A 92 8.82 -11.61 3.52
C MET A 92 9.02 -11.60 5.05
N LYS A 93 10.27 -11.65 5.51
CA LYS A 93 10.58 -11.60 6.94
C LYS A 93 10.21 -10.24 7.54
N GLU A 94 10.56 -9.16 6.87
CA GLU A 94 10.22 -7.80 7.28
C GLU A 94 8.70 -7.60 7.32
N GLY A 95 8.00 -8.02 6.26
CA GLY A 95 6.54 -7.96 6.20
C GLY A 95 5.86 -8.72 7.34
N LEU A 96 6.39 -9.88 7.73
CA LEU A 96 5.87 -10.65 8.86
C LEU A 96 6.07 -9.94 10.20
N GLU A 97 7.24 -9.33 10.42
CA GLU A 97 7.52 -8.55 11.64
C GLU A 97 6.64 -7.31 11.73
N THR A 98 6.45 -6.59 10.62
CA THR A 98 5.55 -5.44 10.53
C THR A 98 4.12 -5.84 10.85
N LEU A 99 3.60 -6.89 10.21
CA LEU A 99 2.24 -7.39 10.47
C LEU A 99 2.07 -7.81 11.94
N ARG A 100 3.08 -8.45 12.52
CA ARG A 100 3.07 -8.85 13.93
C ARG A 100 3.03 -7.62 14.86
N ALA A 101 3.76 -6.56 14.53
CA ALA A 101 3.73 -5.30 15.28
C ALA A 101 2.36 -4.63 15.19
N GLU A 102 1.80 -4.50 13.99
CA GLU A 102 0.48 -3.92 13.75
C GLU A 102 -0.62 -4.68 14.51
N MET A 103 -0.60 -6.02 14.48
CA MET A 103 -1.56 -6.84 15.22
C MET A 103 -1.47 -6.62 16.73
N LYS A 104 -0.25 -6.46 17.26
CA LYS A 104 -0.03 -6.19 18.69
C LYS A 104 -0.54 -4.81 19.09
N GLU A 105 -0.27 -3.80 18.28
CA GLU A 105 -0.76 -2.43 18.48
C GLU A 105 -2.29 -2.37 18.39
N GLY A 106 -2.88 -3.01 17.39
CA GLY A 106 -4.33 -3.12 17.24
C GLY A 106 -4.99 -3.80 18.44
N GLN A 107 -4.37 -4.85 18.99
CA GLN A 107 -4.87 -5.52 20.20
C GLN A 107 -4.82 -4.61 21.44
N GLU A 108 -3.75 -3.85 21.63
CA GLU A 108 -3.63 -2.91 22.75
C GLU A 108 -4.61 -1.73 22.63
N THR A 109 -4.82 -1.25 21.41
CA THR A 109 -5.82 -0.22 21.11
C THR A 109 -7.22 -0.73 21.46
N LEU A 110 -7.59 -1.92 20.98
CA LEU A 110 -8.89 -2.52 21.27
C LEU A 110 -9.10 -2.76 22.77
N ARG A 111 -8.06 -3.21 23.49
CA ARG A 111 -8.11 -3.36 24.95
C ARG A 111 -8.37 -2.03 25.66
N THR A 112 -7.72 -0.96 25.19
CA THR A 112 -7.86 0.38 25.76
C THR A 112 -9.26 0.92 25.52
N GLU A 113 -9.77 0.81 24.29
CA GLU A 113 -11.14 1.19 23.95
C GLU A 113 -12.18 0.42 24.76
N PHE A 114 -12.00 -0.91 24.91
CA PHE A 114 -12.90 -1.74 25.68
C PHE A 114 -12.93 -1.34 27.16
N ARG A 115 -11.76 -1.09 27.77
CA ARG A 115 -11.68 -0.57 29.15
C ARG A 115 -12.35 0.80 29.28
N GLY A 116 -12.13 1.70 28.30
CA GLY A 116 -12.78 3.00 28.26
C GLY A 116 -14.30 2.89 28.18
N GLY A 117 -14.80 1.98 27.32
CA GLY A 117 -16.22 1.67 27.18
C GLY A 117 -16.85 1.13 28.46
N LEU A 118 -16.18 0.18 29.14
CA LEU A 118 -16.63 -0.35 30.42
C LEU A 118 -16.69 0.74 31.51
N ALA A 119 -15.66 1.56 31.63
CA ALA A 119 -15.63 2.66 32.60
C ALA A 119 -16.74 3.69 32.33
N ASN A 120 -17.04 3.95 31.05
CA ASN A 120 -18.16 4.81 30.69
C ASN A 120 -19.52 4.19 31.05
N LEU A 121 -19.68 2.89 30.80
CA LEU A 121 -20.90 2.16 31.15
C LEU A 121 -21.13 2.13 32.66
N GLU A 122 -20.08 1.95 33.45
CA GLU A 122 -20.11 2.04 34.91
C GLU A 122 -20.60 3.43 35.36
N LYS A 123 -20.00 4.51 34.83
CA LYS A 123 -20.43 5.89 35.14
C LYS A 123 -21.89 6.15 34.78
N VAL A 124 -22.33 5.71 33.60
CA VAL A 124 -23.72 5.87 33.16
C VAL A 124 -24.68 5.08 34.06
N SER A 125 -24.29 3.88 34.44
CA SER A 125 -25.05 3.03 35.35
C SER A 125 -25.21 3.69 36.72
N GLU A 126 -24.11 4.16 37.32
CA GLU A 126 -24.12 4.86 38.61
C GLU A 126 -25.00 6.12 38.56
N ALA A 127 -24.87 6.93 37.51
CA ALA A 127 -25.69 8.12 37.31
C ALA A 127 -27.19 7.78 37.22
N ARG A 128 -27.53 6.70 36.50
CA ARG A 128 -28.93 6.22 36.41
C ARG A 128 -29.44 5.70 37.74
N PHE A 129 -28.64 4.98 38.51
CA PHE A 129 -29.04 4.52 39.84
C PHE A 129 -29.30 5.68 40.79
N LYS A 130 -28.43 6.69 40.82
CA LYS A 130 -28.67 7.92 41.60
C LYS A 130 -29.96 8.64 41.18
N ALA A 131 -30.21 8.71 39.88
CA ALA A 131 -31.45 9.31 39.37
C ALA A 131 -32.70 8.50 39.77
N VAL A 132 -32.62 7.16 39.81
CA VAL A 132 -33.69 6.29 40.28
C VAL A 132 -33.91 6.48 41.79
N GLU A 133 -32.85 6.53 42.58
CA GLU A 133 -32.92 6.76 44.04
C GLU A 133 -33.58 8.10 44.37
N ALA A 134 -33.21 9.17 43.66
CA ALA A 134 -33.86 10.48 43.81
C ALA A 134 -35.37 10.43 43.47
N ARG A 135 -35.77 9.61 42.49
CA ARG A 135 -37.20 9.42 42.16
C ARG A 135 -37.94 8.69 43.28
N PHE A 136 -37.33 7.68 43.90
CA PHE A 136 -37.92 6.97 45.05
C PHE A 136 -38.12 7.90 46.25
N GLN A 137 -37.11 8.71 46.61
CA GLN A 137 -37.25 9.73 47.64
C GLN A 137 -38.38 10.72 47.31
N GLY A 138 -38.49 11.11 46.04
CA GLY A 138 -39.61 11.92 45.55
C GLY A 138 -40.98 11.25 45.74
N LEU A 139 -41.07 9.93 45.53
CA LEU A 139 -42.30 9.17 45.76
C LEU A 139 -42.63 9.05 47.24
N GLU A 140 -41.66 8.75 48.10
CA GLU A 140 -41.82 8.69 49.56
C GLU A 140 -42.39 10.00 50.10
N ASN A 141 -41.79 11.13 49.70
CA ASN A 141 -42.30 12.46 50.06
C ASN A 141 -43.75 12.70 49.62
N ARG A 142 -44.16 12.17 48.46
CA ARG A 142 -45.56 12.28 47.97
C ARG A 142 -46.48 11.38 48.78
N PHE A 143 -46.05 10.17 49.15
CA PHE A 143 -46.83 9.28 50.02
C PHE A 143 -47.05 9.90 51.40
N ASP A 144 -46.02 10.49 52.02
CA ASP A 144 -46.15 11.21 53.29
C ASP A 144 -47.18 12.35 53.21
N GLN A 145 -47.20 13.07 52.07
CA GLN A 145 -48.21 14.10 51.84
C GLN A 145 -49.62 13.51 51.70
N PHE A 146 -49.78 12.37 51.03
CA PHE A 146 -51.05 11.67 50.96
C PHE A 146 -51.52 11.20 52.34
N GLU A 147 -50.66 10.60 53.14
CA GLU A 147 -50.99 10.17 54.51
C GLU A 147 -51.45 11.34 55.37
N LYS A 148 -50.76 12.48 55.32
CA LYS A 148 -51.18 13.70 56.03
C LYS A 148 -52.58 14.18 55.60
N ARG A 149 -52.90 14.08 54.30
CA ARG A 149 -54.23 14.43 53.78
C ARG A 149 -55.29 13.45 54.25
N LEU A 150 -55.01 12.15 54.25
CA LEU A 150 -55.92 11.13 54.75
C LEU A 150 -56.17 11.29 56.24
N ALA A 151 -55.13 11.54 57.04
CA ALA A 151 -55.27 11.81 58.47
C ALA A 151 -56.16 13.03 58.74
N ARG A 152 -55.96 14.12 57.98
CA ARG A 152 -56.81 15.33 58.07
C ARG A 152 -58.25 15.03 57.66
N SER A 153 -58.47 14.29 56.58
CA SER A 153 -59.80 13.91 56.12
C SER A 153 -60.51 13.03 57.17
N ASN A 154 -59.80 12.03 57.70
CA ASN A 154 -60.32 11.13 58.74
C ASN A 154 -60.69 11.89 60.03
N PHE A 155 -59.90 12.90 60.42
CA PHE A 155 -60.26 13.78 61.53
C PHE A 155 -61.61 14.47 61.31
N TRP A 156 -61.80 15.11 60.15
CA TRP A 156 -63.06 15.79 59.82
C TRP A 156 -64.23 14.81 59.75
N VAL A 157 -64.05 13.63 59.15
CA VAL A 157 -65.07 12.59 59.10
C VAL A 157 -65.51 12.18 60.51
N ARG A 158 -64.57 11.92 61.43
CA ARG A 158 -64.89 11.56 62.82
C ARG A 158 -65.55 12.70 63.59
N PHE A 159 -65.10 13.94 63.38
CA PHE A 159 -65.69 15.13 63.99
C PHE A 159 -67.16 15.30 63.57
N PHE A 160 -67.45 15.29 62.27
CA PHE A 160 -68.80 15.44 61.76
C PHE A 160 -69.70 14.26 62.14
N ALA A 161 -69.20 13.03 62.11
CA ALA A 161 -69.96 11.87 62.56
C ALA A 161 -70.36 11.97 64.04
N GLY A 162 -69.46 12.43 64.91
CA GLY A 162 -69.76 12.67 66.33
C GLY A 162 -70.78 13.78 66.55
N LEU A 163 -70.66 14.89 65.80
CA LEU A 163 -71.63 16.00 65.86
C LEU A 163 -73.03 15.56 65.40
N LEU A 164 -73.12 14.80 64.31
CA LEU A 164 -74.39 14.22 63.84
C LEU A 164 -75.00 13.27 64.87
N ALA A 165 -74.19 12.41 65.50
CA ALA A 165 -74.67 11.50 66.56
C ALA A 165 -75.19 12.27 67.79
N ALA A 166 -74.50 13.34 68.22
CA ALA A 166 -74.93 14.17 69.34
C ALA A 166 -76.25 14.91 69.04
N LEU A 167 -76.38 15.47 67.84
CA LEU A 167 -77.63 16.12 67.39
C LEU A 167 -78.79 15.13 67.37
N PHE A 168 -78.57 13.92 66.86
CA PHE A 168 -79.58 12.87 66.83
C PHE A 168 -80.01 12.44 68.24
N ALA A 169 -79.06 12.25 69.16
CA ALA A 169 -79.36 11.96 70.57
C ALA A 169 -80.16 13.08 71.24
N ALA A 170 -79.80 14.34 71.01
CA ALA A 170 -80.53 15.49 71.53
C ALA A 170 -81.98 15.54 70.99
N GLN A 171 -82.18 15.27 69.70
CA GLN A 171 -83.53 15.18 69.12
C GLN A 171 -84.36 14.06 69.75
N LEU A 172 -83.77 12.88 69.99
CA LEU A 172 -84.46 11.77 70.65
C LEU A 172 -84.90 12.15 72.08
N VAL A 173 -84.01 12.76 72.86
CA VAL A 173 -84.34 13.22 74.22
C VAL A 173 -85.47 14.26 74.19
N LEU A 174 -85.41 15.24 73.27
CA LEU A 174 -86.45 16.26 73.13
C LEU A 174 -87.81 15.67 72.74
N THR A 175 -87.80 14.58 71.96
CA THR A 175 -89.02 13.89 71.50
C THR A 175 -89.66 13.04 72.60
N PHE A 176 -88.86 12.43 73.49
CA PHE A 176 -89.36 11.59 74.59
C PHE A 176 -89.80 12.36 75.85
N ILE A 177 -89.33 13.60 76.03
CA ILE A 177 -89.72 14.46 77.17
C ILE A 177 -91.03 15.23 76.89
N ARG A 178 -91.51 15.22 75.65
CA ARG A 178 -92.74 15.90 75.21
C ARG A 178 -93.90 14.92 75.12
#